data_AF-A0AAW5I2R1-F1
#
_entry.id   AF-A0AAW5I2R1-F1
#
_cell.length_a   1.000
_cell.length_b   1.000
_cell.length_c   1.000
_cell.angle_alpha   90.00
_cell.angle_beta   90.00
_cell.angle_gamma   90.00
#
_symmetry.space_group_name_H-M   'P 1'
#
loop_
_entity.id
_entity.type
_entity.pdbx_description
1 polymer ?
#
loop_
_entity_poly.entity_id
_entity_poly.type
_entity_poly.pdbx_seq_one_letter_code
_entity_poly.pdbx_strand_id
1 'polypeptide(L)'
;MDIFDCWIYIVKNMNMFEQMPFSEKYPVFRKLAEIGDLRKLSREELELYDEDIKNMRDIYATRKFDEKKGMEKGMEKEKLATARRLLSMGLSDEQVSTATELPLEEIQKLKEQA
;
A
#
# COMPACT_ATOMS: atom_id res chain seq x y z
N MET A 1 6.82 -27.05 26.70
CA MET A 1 6.59 -25.63 26.40
C MET A 1 6.84 -24.85 27.68
N ASP A 2 7.98 -24.18 27.73
CA ASP A 2 8.33 -23.30 28.84
C ASP A 2 7.63 -21.93 28.68
N ILE A 3 7.87 -21.02 29.61
CA ILE A 3 7.21 -19.70 29.58
C ILE A 3 7.67 -18.84 28.39
N PHE A 4 8.91 -19.01 27.90
CA PHE A 4 9.44 -18.26 26.76
C PHE A 4 8.81 -18.74 25.45
N ASP A 5 8.64 -20.05 25.29
CA ASP A 5 7.90 -20.62 24.17
C ASP A 5 6.46 -20.08 24.12
N CYS A 6 5.80 -19.98 25.28
CA CYS A 6 4.45 -19.41 25.38
C CYS A 6 4.41 -17.94 24.94
N TRP A 7 5.41 -17.13 25.32
CA TRP A 7 5.53 -15.73 24.89
C TRP A 7 5.66 -15.62 23.37
N ILE A 8 6.58 -16.38 22.78
CA ILE A 8 6.80 -16.37 21.32
C ILE A 8 5.52 -16.82 20.60
N TYR A 9 4.85 -17.84 21.11
CA TYR A 9 3.62 -18.35 20.52
C TYR A 9 2.48 -17.32 20.55
N ILE A 10 2.28 -16.64 21.69
CA ILE A 10 1.27 -15.59 21.83
C ILE A 10 1.54 -14.45 20.85
N VAL A 11 2.76 -13.92 20.81
CA VAL A 11 3.10 -12.77 19.95
C VAL A 11 2.94 -13.12 18.47
N LYS A 12 3.31 -14.34 18.06
CA LYS A 12 3.19 -14.78 16.66
C LYS A 12 1.74 -14.99 16.20
N ASN A 13 0.85 -15.34 17.10
CA ASN A 13 -0.53 -15.74 16.76
C ASN A 13 -1.57 -14.84 17.44
N MET A 14 -1.19 -13.63 17.86
CA MET A 14 -2.02 -12.75 18.69
C MET A 14 -3.37 -12.40 18.04
N ASN A 15 -3.39 -12.30 16.71
CA ASN A 15 -4.60 -12.06 15.91
C ASN A 15 -5.58 -13.23 15.86
N MET A 16 -5.16 -14.44 16.26
CA MET A 16 -5.96 -15.67 16.21
C MET A 16 -6.74 -15.93 17.50
N PHE A 17 -6.47 -15.17 18.58
CA PHE A 17 -7.04 -15.43 19.89
C PHE A 17 -8.14 -14.43 20.25
N GLU A 18 -9.36 -14.93 20.44
CA GLU A 18 -10.44 -14.17 21.07
C GLU A 18 -10.26 -14.06 22.60
N GLN A 19 -9.53 -15.02 23.19
CA GLN A 19 -9.21 -15.07 24.62
C GLN A 19 -7.74 -15.44 24.84
N MET A 20 -7.11 -14.82 25.85
CA MET A 20 -5.68 -15.01 26.11
C MET A 20 -5.34 -16.45 26.53
N PRO A 21 -4.53 -17.19 25.75
CA PRO A 21 -4.13 -18.54 26.11
C PRO A 21 -3.12 -18.55 27.27
N PHE A 22 -3.03 -19.67 27.98
CA PHE A 22 -2.11 -19.91 29.11
C PHE A 22 -2.30 -18.99 30.33
N SER A 23 -3.34 -18.15 30.34
CA SER A 23 -3.68 -17.22 31.43
C SER A 23 -4.06 -17.91 32.75
N GLU A 24 -4.50 -19.17 32.68
CA GLU A 24 -4.74 -20.04 33.85
C GLU A 24 -3.45 -20.60 34.43
N LYS A 25 -2.48 -20.92 33.57
CA LYS A 25 -1.22 -21.56 33.95
C LYS A 25 -0.17 -20.56 34.43
N TYR A 26 -0.12 -19.39 33.81
CA TYR A 26 0.85 -18.35 34.15
C TYR A 26 0.13 -17.00 34.38
N PRO A 27 0.11 -16.49 35.63
CA PRO A 27 -0.58 -15.24 35.96
C PRO A 27 -0.11 -14.01 35.16
N VAL A 28 1.15 -14.03 34.68
CA VAL A 28 1.69 -12.95 33.83
C VAL A 28 0.87 -12.75 32.56
N PHE A 29 0.31 -13.82 31.97
CA PHE A 29 -0.52 -13.72 30.77
C PHE A 29 -1.92 -13.19 31.08
N ARG A 30 -2.45 -13.40 32.30
CA ARG A 30 -3.69 -12.73 32.73
C ARG A 30 -3.48 -11.23 32.79
N LYS A 31 -2.37 -10.77 33.38
CA LYS A 31 -2.02 -9.35 33.43
C LYS A 31 -1.79 -8.77 32.02
N LEU A 32 -1.18 -9.53 31.11
CA LEU A 32 -1.06 -9.14 29.70
C LEU A 32 -2.43 -8.97 29.04
N ALA A 33 -3.37 -9.90 29.25
CA ALA A 33 -4.73 -9.81 28.73
C ALA A 33 -5.45 -8.56 29.24
N GLU A 34 -5.27 -8.24 30.52
CA GLU A 34 -5.83 -7.04 31.13
C GLU A 34 -5.26 -5.75 30.55
N ILE A 35 -3.96 -5.72 30.20
CA ILE A 35 -3.33 -4.56 29.56
C ILE A 35 -3.80 -4.40 28.11
N GLY A 36 -3.98 -5.51 27.40
CA GLY A 36 -4.45 -5.50 26.01
C GLY A 36 -5.96 -5.31 25.82
N ASP A 37 -6.74 -5.28 26.91
CA ASP A 37 -8.18 -5.09 26.84
C ASP A 37 -8.53 -3.64 26.53
N LEU A 38 -8.87 -3.38 25.26
CA LEU A 38 -9.29 -2.06 24.77
C LEU A 38 -10.46 -1.46 25.58
N ARG A 39 -11.27 -2.28 26.26
CA ARG A 39 -12.38 -1.81 27.10
C ARG A 39 -11.93 -1.10 28.37
N LYS A 40 -10.65 -1.25 28.75
CA LYS A 40 -10.04 -0.56 29.89
C LYS A 40 -9.40 0.77 29.52
N LEU A 41 -9.34 1.11 28.22
CA LEU A 41 -8.87 2.42 27.80
C LEU A 41 -9.79 3.50 28.36
N SER A 42 -9.19 4.57 28.85
CA SER A 42 -9.89 5.82 29.07
C SER A 42 -10.43 6.36 27.74
N ARG A 43 -11.39 7.29 27.83
CA ARG A 43 -11.96 7.91 26.63
C ARG A 43 -10.89 8.60 25.77
N GLU A 44 -9.93 9.26 26.40
CA GLU A 44 -8.82 9.93 25.71
C GLU A 44 -7.92 8.93 24.98
N GLU A 45 -7.57 7.81 25.62
CA GLU A 45 -6.74 6.77 24.99
C GLU A 45 -7.47 6.08 23.84
N LEU A 46 -8.78 5.90 23.93
CA LEU A 46 -9.60 5.35 22.85
C LEU A 46 -9.69 6.30 21.66
N GLU A 47 -9.85 7.60 21.91
CA GLU A 47 -9.85 8.63 20.86
C GLU A 47 -8.49 8.67 20.13
N LEU A 48 -7.37 8.60 20.86
CA LEU A 48 -6.02 8.50 20.27
C LEU A 48 -5.86 7.22 19.43
N TYR A 49 -6.32 6.08 19.93
CA TYR A 49 -6.25 4.81 19.20
C TYR A 49 -7.05 4.85 17.89
N ASP A 50 -8.26 5.41 17.92
CA ASP A 50 -9.09 5.59 16.72
C ASP A 50 -8.46 6.58 15.73
N GLU A 51 -7.82 7.63 16.22
CA GLU A 51 -7.08 8.60 15.41
C GLU A 51 -5.87 7.95 14.73
N ASP A 52 -5.09 7.14 15.44
CA ASP A 52 -3.96 6.40 14.87
C ASP A 52 -4.40 5.43 13.77
N ILE A 53 -5.53 4.74 13.97
CA ILE A 53 -6.11 3.86 12.93
C ILE A 53 -6.52 4.67 11.69
N LYS A 54 -7.15 5.83 11.88
CA LYS A 54 -7.54 6.71 10.77
C LYS A 54 -6.30 7.20 10.02
N ASN A 55 -5.29 7.70 10.74
CA ASN A 55 -4.03 8.17 10.17
C ASN A 55 -3.35 7.07 9.36
N MET A 56 -3.28 5.84 9.89
CA MET A 56 -2.72 4.70 9.17
C MET A 56 -3.48 4.39 7.86
N ARG A 57 -4.82 4.43 7.90
CA ARG A 57 -5.66 4.19 6.72
C ARG A 57 -5.48 5.28 5.67
N ASP A 58 -5.46 6.53 6.09
CA ASP A 58 -5.29 7.68 5.21
C ASP A 58 -3.91 7.65 4.54
N ILE A 59 -2.84 7.42 5.31
CA ILE A 59 -1.48 7.27 4.79
C ILE A 59 -1.42 6.14 3.76
N TYR A 60 -2.02 4.99 4.05
CA TYR A 60 -2.05 3.86 3.13
C TYR A 60 -2.80 4.20 1.83
N ALA A 61 -3.97 4.82 1.94
CA ALA A 61 -4.77 5.22 0.79
C ALA A 61 -4.04 6.25 -0.10
N THR A 62 -3.44 7.27 0.52
CA THR A 62 -2.65 8.29 -0.19
C THR A 62 -1.47 7.67 -0.91
N ARG A 63 -0.65 6.84 -0.23
CA ARG A 63 0.50 6.18 -0.86
C ARG A 63 0.10 5.32 -2.05
N LYS A 64 -0.96 4.51 -1.90
CA LYS A 64 -1.45 3.65 -2.97
C LYS A 64 -1.96 4.45 -4.17
N PHE A 65 -2.64 5.56 -3.92
CA PHE A 65 -3.08 6.47 -4.96
C PHE A 65 -1.89 7.11 -5.69
N ASP A 66 -0.90 7.62 -4.95
CA ASP A 66 0.29 8.25 -5.50
C ASP A 66 1.14 7.27 -6.32
N GLU A 67 1.30 6.03 -5.86
CA GLU A 67 2.00 4.97 -6.59
C GLU A 67 1.30 4.66 -7.93
N LYS A 68 -0.02 4.44 -7.90
CA LYS A 68 -0.81 4.18 -9.11
C LYS A 68 -0.72 5.35 -10.10
N LYS A 69 -0.92 6.57 -9.62
CA LYS A 69 -0.84 7.79 -10.43
C LYS A 69 0.57 8.02 -10.99
N GLY A 70 1.59 7.69 -10.20
CA GLY A 70 2.99 7.75 -10.61
C GLY A 70 3.30 6.77 -11.74
N MET A 71 2.81 5.53 -11.63
CA MET A 71 2.96 4.51 -12.65
C MET A 71 2.23 4.87 -13.95
N GLU A 72 0.97 5.32 -13.87
CA GLU A 72 0.19 5.78 -15.03
C GLU A 72 0.90 6.93 -15.77
N LYS A 73 1.33 7.97 -15.05
CA LYS A 73 2.10 9.08 -15.62
C LYS A 73 3.45 8.63 -16.19
N GLY A 74 4.10 7.66 -15.57
CA GLY A 74 5.36 7.10 -16.03
C GLY A 74 5.19 6.38 -17.37
N MET A 75 4.18 5.52 -17.48
CA MET A 75 3.84 4.81 -18.72
C MET A 75 3.45 5.77 -19.83
N GLU A 76 2.62 6.78 -19.54
CA GLU A 76 2.22 7.78 -20.55
C GLU A 76 3.44 8.57 -21.07
N LYS A 77 4.32 9.04 -20.18
CA LYS A 77 5.57 9.71 -20.56
C LYS A 77 6.49 8.82 -21.39
N GLU A 78 6.59 7.54 -21.04
CA GLU A 78 7.41 6.57 -21.75
C GLU A 78 6.86 6.29 -23.15
N LYS A 79 5.53 6.10 -23.30
CA LYS A 79 4.87 5.98 -24.61
C LYS A 79 5.16 7.18 -25.51
N LEU A 80 5.04 8.41 -24.98
CA LEU A 80 5.34 9.64 -25.73
C LEU A 80 6.83 9.75 -26.10
N ALA A 81 7.74 9.41 -25.19
CA ALA A 81 9.17 9.42 -25.46
C ALA A 81 9.56 8.35 -26.51
N THR A 82 8.95 7.18 -26.46
CA THR A 82 9.11 6.11 -27.45
C THR A 82 8.57 6.55 -28.81
N ALA A 83 7.39 7.16 -28.87
CA ALA A 83 6.84 7.70 -30.12
C ALA A 83 7.79 8.71 -30.78
N ARG A 84 8.34 9.66 -30.01
CA ARG A 84 9.34 10.62 -30.51
C ARG A 84 10.60 9.95 -31.04
N ARG A 85 11.12 8.94 -30.33
CA ARG A 85 12.29 8.17 -30.79
C ARG A 85 12.00 7.45 -32.11
N LEU A 86 10.84 6.81 -32.23
CA LEU A 86 10.46 6.10 -33.46
C LEU A 86 10.26 7.06 -34.64
N LEU A 87 9.63 8.22 -34.42
CA LEU A 87 9.52 9.27 -35.43
C LEU A 87 10.90 9.78 -35.87
N SER A 88 11.83 9.99 -34.94
CA SER A 88 13.21 10.42 -35.28
C SER A 88 14.00 9.37 -36.08
N MET A 89 13.60 8.10 -35.98
CA MET A 89 14.17 7.00 -36.77
C MET A 89 13.55 6.90 -38.18
N GLY A 90 12.56 7.74 -38.50
CA GLY A 90 11.93 7.80 -39.82
C GLY A 90 10.81 6.78 -40.04
N LEU A 91 10.25 6.20 -38.98
CA LEU A 91 9.07 5.32 -39.10
C LEU A 91 7.82 6.13 -39.48
N SER A 92 6.87 5.48 -40.15
CA SER A 92 5.60 6.12 -40.52
C SER A 92 4.69 6.35 -39.32
N ASP A 93 3.82 7.36 -39.40
CA ASP A 93 2.92 7.72 -38.31
C ASP A 93 2.02 6.53 -37.91
N GLU A 94 1.63 5.67 -38.86
CA GLU A 94 0.87 4.42 -38.63
C GLU A 94 1.67 3.36 -37.89
N GLN A 95 2.95 3.20 -38.22
CA GLN A 95 3.84 2.25 -37.53
C GLN A 95 4.08 2.70 -36.08
N VAL A 96 4.29 4.00 -35.87
CA VAL A 96 4.48 4.56 -34.52
C VAL A 96 3.21 4.43 -33.70
N SER A 97 2.05 4.79 -34.25
CA SER A 97 0.75 4.64 -33.59
C SER A 97 0.50 3.20 -33.15
N THR A 98 0.79 2.23 -34.02
CA THR A 98 0.65 0.80 -33.71
C THR A 98 1.61 0.35 -32.60
N ALA A 99 2.88 0.78 -32.65
CA ALA A 99 3.91 0.35 -31.70
C ALA A 99 3.74 0.96 -30.30
N THR A 100 3.21 2.18 -30.19
CA THR A 100 3.05 2.88 -28.90
C THR A 100 1.62 2.83 -28.37
N GLU A 101 0.68 2.27 -29.14
CA GLU A 101 -0.76 2.25 -28.87
C GLU A 101 -1.33 3.67 -28.64
N LEU A 102 -0.72 4.68 -29.27
CA LEU A 102 -1.21 6.06 -29.22
C LEU A 102 -2.04 6.31 -30.48
N PRO A 103 -3.12 7.10 -30.41
CA PRO A 103 -3.92 7.43 -31.58
C PRO A 103 -3.09 8.23 -32.60
N LEU A 104 -3.38 8.02 -33.89
CA LEU A 104 -2.71 8.71 -35.00
C LEU A 104 -2.70 10.24 -34.83
N GLU A 105 -3.79 10.81 -34.33
CA GLU A 105 -3.89 12.25 -34.06
C GLU A 105 -2.85 12.74 -33.04
N GLU A 106 -2.53 11.95 -32.01
CA GLU A 106 -1.49 12.30 -31.05
C GLU A 106 -0.09 12.20 -31.65
N ILE A 107 0.15 11.19 -32.50
CA ILE A 107 1.43 11.05 -33.22
C ILE A 107 1.66 12.25 -34.15
N GLN A 108 0.63 12.68 -34.88
CA GLN A 108 0.70 13.86 -35.74
C GLN A 108 0.99 15.14 -34.94
N LYS A 109 0.30 15.34 -33.80
CA LYS A 109 0.59 16.47 -32.90
C LYS A 109 2.02 16.45 -32.37
N LEU A 110 2.56 15.27 -32.04
CA LEU A 110 3.94 15.13 -31.57
C LEU A 110 4.96 15.51 -32.63
N LYS A 111 4.65 15.25 -33.90
CA LYS A 111 5.48 15.60 -35.06
C LYS A 111 5.44 17.09 -35.38
N GLU A 112 4.30 17.74 -35.21
CA GLU A 112 4.15 19.20 -35.38
C GLU A 112 4.85 20.02 -34.28
N GLN A 113 5.08 19.40 -33.11
CA GLN A 113 5.74 20.02 -31.95
C GLN A 113 7.26 19.79 -31.91
N ALA A 114 7.81 19.02 -32.87
CA ALA A 114 9.23 18.71 -32.99
C ALA A 114 9.92 19.67 -33.97
#